data_AF-A0A257UEG6-F1
#
_entry.id   AF-A0A257UEG6-F1
#
_cell.length_a   1.000
_cell.length_b   1.000
_cell.length_c   1.000
_cell.angle_alpha   90.00
_cell.angle_beta   90.00
_cell.angle_gamma   90.00
#
_symmetry.space_group_name_H-M   'P 1'
#
loop_
_entity.id
_entity.type
_entity.pdbx_description
1 polymer ?
#
loop_
_entity_poly.entity_id
_entity_poly.type
_entity_poly.pdbx_seq_one_letter_code
_entity_poly.pdbx_strand_id
1 'polypeptide(L)' 'MSYITVTEEQAELILSGNQTIEVRDAGGRVLGHIPPPIPPEEIALAKASKLSNGPRYSFDQVLAHLRSLESQ' A
#
# COMPACT_ATOMS: atom_id res chain seq x y z
N MET A 1 -3.16 0.25 26.28
CA MET A 1 -3.04 -0.01 24.83
C MET A 1 -3.11 -1.51 24.66
N SER A 2 -4.11 -2.03 23.94
CA SER A 2 -4.32 -3.47 23.81
C SER A 2 -3.52 -4.00 22.61
N TYR A 3 -2.93 -5.18 22.74
CA TYR A 3 -2.14 -5.83 21.68
C TYR A 3 -2.60 -7.29 21.49
N ILE A 4 -2.41 -7.80 20.27
CA ILE A 4 -2.61 -9.21 19.92
C ILE A 4 -1.23 -9.77 19.60
N THR A 5 -0.81 -10.79 20.36
CA THR A 5 0.46 -11.49 20.11
C THR A 5 0.20 -12.63 19.13
N VAL A 6 0.96 -12.65 18.04
CA VAL A 6 0.91 -13.72 17.03
C VAL A 6 2.02 -14.74 17.29
N THR A 7 1.86 -15.94 16.75
CA THR A 7 2.91 -16.97 16.77
C THR A 7 4.04 -16.62 15.78
N GLU A 8 5.16 -17.32 15.88
CA GLU A 8 6.28 -17.14 14.95
C GLU A 8 5.89 -17.45 13.50
N GLU A 9 5.17 -18.55 13.28
CA GLU A 9 4.63 -18.92 11.95
C GLU A 9 3.69 -17.84 11.39
N GLN A 10 2.84 -17.26 12.23
CA GLN A 10 1.95 -16.17 11.84
C GLN A 10 2.74 -14.88 11.54
N ALA A 11 3.80 -14.60 12.30
CA ALA A 11 4.67 -13.46 12.04
C ALA A 11 5.39 -13.62 10.69
N GLU A 12 5.87 -14.82 10.36
CA GLU A 12 6.49 -15.10 9.06
C GLU A 12 5.50 -14.89 7.91
N LEU A 13 4.26 -15.35 8.04
CA LEU A 13 3.21 -15.09 7.05
C LEU A 13 2.93 -13.59 6.87
N ILE A 14 2.87 -12.83 7.97
CA ILE A 14 2.65 -11.38 7.94
C ILE A 14 3.81 -10.65 7.27
N LEU A 15 5.05 -11.08 7.52
CA LEU A 15 6.26 -10.38 7.06
C LEU A 15 6.70 -10.77 5.64
N SER A 16 6.42 -12.00 5.20
CA SER A 16 6.80 -12.49 3.87
C SER A 16 5.70 -12.32 2.81
N GLY A 17 4.47 -12.03 3.24
CA GLY A 17 3.32 -11.88 2.36
C GLY A 17 3.43 -10.68 1.42
N ASN A 18 3.10 -10.90 0.15
CA ASN A 18 2.91 -9.82 -0.85
C ASN A 18 1.44 -9.40 -0.99
N GLN A 19 0.56 -9.96 -0.15
CA GLN A 19 -0.89 -9.75 -0.19
C GLN A 19 -1.41 -9.29 1.17
N THR A 20 -2.58 -8.66 1.14
CA THR A 20 -3.30 -8.29 2.36
C THR A 20 -3.82 -9.55 3.05
N ILE A 21 -3.54 -9.68 4.34
CA ILE A 21 -3.98 -10.81 5.16
C ILE A 21 -5.25 -10.43 5.90
N GLU A 22 -6.28 -11.28 5.82
CA GLU A 22 -7.49 -11.15 6.63
C GLU A 22 -7.29 -11.76 8.01
N VAL A 23 -7.56 -10.98 9.06
CA VAL A 23 -7.61 -11.46 10.43
C VAL A 23 -9.04 -11.87 10.74
N ARG A 24 -9.25 -13.16 11.02
CA ARG A 24 -10.56 -13.73 11.32
C ARG A 24 -10.62 -14.29 12.75
N ASP A 25 -11.80 -14.30 13.35
CA ASP A 25 -12.05 -15.06 14.57
C ASP A 25 -12.20 -16.57 14.30
N ALA A 26 -12.37 -17.37 15.36
CA ALA A 26 -12.54 -18.82 15.24
C ALA A 26 -13.82 -19.24 14.49
N GLY A 27 -14.83 -18.36 14.40
CA GLY A 27 -16.05 -18.56 13.62
C GLY A 27 -15.90 -18.13 12.15
N GLY A 28 -14.72 -17.63 11.75
CA GLY A 28 -14.45 -17.16 10.39
C GLY A 28 -14.91 -15.73 10.12
N ARG A 29 -15.36 -14.98 11.12
CA ARG A 29 -15.74 -13.57 10.94
C ARG A 29 -14.49 -12.71 10.82
N VAL A 30 -14.45 -11.83 9.81
CA VAL A 30 -13.35 -10.87 9.60
C VAL A 30 -13.38 -9.80 10.69
N LEU A 31 -12.26 -9.67 11.40
CA LEU A 31 -11.99 -8.66 12.42
C LEU A 31 -11.18 -7.49 11.86
N GLY A 32 -10.39 -7.71 10.81
CA GLY A 32 -9.57 -6.68 10.18
C GLY A 32 -8.65 -7.21 9.08
N HIS A 33 -7.80 -6.32 8.59
CA HIS A 33 -6.85 -6.59 7.51
C HIS A 33 -5.46 -6.10 7.89
N ILE A 34 -4.44 -6.88 7.55
CA ILE A 34 -3.03 -6.51 7.67
C ILE A 34 -2.51 -6.32 6.24
N PRO A 35 -2.18 -5.09 5.82
CA PRO A 35 -1.58 -4.86 4.51
C PRO A 35 -0.18 -5.48 4.47
N PRO A 36 0.31 -5.87 3.28
CA PRO A 36 1.66 -6.39 3.14
C PRO A 36 2.70 -5.34 3.59
N PRO A 37 3.86 -5.77 4.11
CA PRO A 37 4.94 -4.86 4.47
C PRO A 37 5.39 -4.08 3.24
N ILE A 38 5.53 -2.76 3.38
CA ILE A 38 6.08 -1.93 2.32
C ILE A 38 7.60 -2.13 2.33
N PRO A 39 8.21 -2.55 1.20
CA PRO A 39 9.65 -2.71 1.11
C PRO A 39 10.38 -1.39 1.44
N PRO A 40 11.54 -1.43 2.13
CA PRO A 40 12.33 -0.24 2.41
C PRO A 40 12.67 0.57 1.15
N GLU A 41 12.89 -0.10 0.02
CA GLU A 41 13.15 0.53 -1.27
C GLU A 41 11.98 1.37 -1.79
N GLU A 42 10.74 0.91 -1.61
CA GLU A 42 9.54 1.66 -1.99
C GLU A 42 9.36 2.87 -1.08
N ILE A 43 9.64 2.73 0.21
CA ILE A 43 9.65 3.86 1.16
C ILE A 43 10.70 4.89 0.74
N ALA A 44 11.90 4.45 0.35
CA ALA A 44 12.97 5.33 -0.10
C ALA A 44 12.58 6.08 -1.39
N LEU A 45 11.96 5.39 -2.36
CA LEU A 45 11.50 5.98 -3.61
C LEU A 45 10.34 6.96 -3.38
N ALA A 46 9.40 6.63 -2.50
CA ALA A 46 8.32 7.54 -2.09
C ALA A 46 8.86 8.80 -1.36
N LYS A 47 9.90 8.65 -0.54
CA LYS A 47 10.59 9.79 0.09
C LYS A 47 11.35 10.63 -0.93
N ALA A 48 12.06 10.00 -1.86
CA ALA A 48 12.82 10.69 -2.91
C ALA A 48 11.90 11.45 -3.88
N SER A 49 10.75 10.87 -4.25
CA SER A 49 9.75 11.54 -5.10
C SER A 49 9.06 12.71 -4.40
N LYS A 50 8.85 12.67 -3.07
CA LYS A 50 8.40 13.86 -2.31
C LYS A 50 9.38 15.02 -2.36
N LEU A 51 10.68 14.74 -2.52
CA LEU A 51 11.76 15.72 -2.68
C LEU A 51 11.98 16.14 -4.14
N SER A 52 11.29 15.51 -5.10
CA SER A 52 11.35 15.90 -6.50
C SER A 52 10.68 17.28 -6.69
N ASN A 53 11.47 18.24 -7.18
CA ASN A 53 11.04 19.59 -7.56
C ASN A 53 10.38 19.64 -8.95
N GLY A 54 9.95 18.50 -9.50
CA GLY A 54 9.23 18.46 -10.77
C GLY A 54 7.88 19.18 -10.68
N PRO A 55 7.33 19.66 -11.82
CA PRO A 55 6.01 20.26 -11.85
C PRO A 55 4.97 19.25 -11.38
N ARG A 56 4.18 19.64 -10.37
CA ARG A 56 3.04 18.85 -9.89
C ARG A 56 1.82 19.27 -10.69
N TYR A 57 1.23 18.32 -11.41
CA TYR A 57 0.02 18.55 -12.19
C TYR A 57 -1.22 18.22 -11.36
N SER A 58 -2.26 19.04 -11.48
CA SER A 58 -3.57 18.71 -10.92
C SER A 58 -4.23 17.58 -11.72
N PHE A 59 -5.22 16.94 -11.10
CA PHE A 59 -6.05 15.93 -11.77
C PHE A 59 -6.60 16.44 -13.11
N ASP A 60 -7.13 17.67 -13.13
CA ASP A 60 -7.69 18.28 -14.35
C ASP A 60 -6.64 18.48 -15.45
N GLN A 61 -5.40 18.85 -15.09
CA GLN A 61 -4.30 19.02 -16.04
C GLN A 61 -3.89 17.69 -16.67
N VAL A 62 -3.78 16.63 -15.86
CA VAL A 62 -3.48 15.27 -16.35
C VAL A 62 -4.61 14.79 -17.27
N LEU A 63 -5.86 14.99 -16.86
CA LEU A 63 -7.02 14.53 -17.60
C LEU A 63 -7.21 15.26 -18.93
N ALA A 64 -6.92 16.57 -18.97
CA ALA A 64 -6.88 17.34 -20.20
C ALA A 64 -5.79 16.83 -21.15
N HIS A 65 -4.60 16.50 -20.64
CA HIS A 65 -3.51 15.95 -21.44
C HIS A 65 -3.86 14.57 -22.03
N LEU A 66 -4.41 13.65 -21.23
CA LEU A 66 -4.81 12.33 -21.70
C LEU A 66 -5.86 12.40 -22.82
N ARG A 67 -6.87 13.26 -22.67
CA ARG A 67 -7.89 13.50 -23.71
C ARG A 67 -7.29 14.03 -25.02
N SER A 68 -6.24 14.85 -24.94
CA SER A 68 -5.55 15.38 -26.12
C SER A 68 -4.80 14.31 -26.92
N LEU A 69 -4.34 13.24 -26.26
CA LEU A 69 -3.64 12.12 -26.90
C LEU A 69 -4.60 11.14 -27.58
N GLU A 70 -5.81 10.97 -27.05
CA GLU A 70 -6.84 10.10 -27.65
C GLU A 70 -7.50 10.70 -28.91
N SER A 71 -7.31 12.00 -29.15
CA SER A 71 -7.90 12.73 -30.27
C SER A 71 -6.96 12.81 -31.50
N GLN A 72 -5.85 12.08 -31.50
CA GLN A 72 -4.94 11.88 -32.64
C GLN A 72 -5.20 10.56 -33.34
#